data_AF-A0A929HID6-F1
#
_entry.id   AF-A0A929HID6-F1
#
_cell.length_a   1.000
_cell.length_b   1.000
_cell.length_c   1.000
_cell.angle_alpha   90.00
_cell.angle_beta   90.00
_cell.angle_gamma   90.00
#
_symmetry.space_group_name_H-M   'P 1'
#
loop_
_entity.id
_entity.type
_entity.pdbx_description
1 polymer ?
#
loop_
_entity_poly.entity_id
_entity_poly.type
_entity_poly.pdbx_seq_one_letter_code
_entity_poly.pdbx_strand_id
1 'polypeptide(L)'
;WVSWFDRFETFALHHADLAEQSGADTLILGGYWMTPALPNGKLANGETSNVPIDADQRYRELIAKIRERYSGTLAWALPYSKDITHPPGFIDQVDQIHVLWSAPLSQDQNAAPEILQAESERIINDEIYALRLTWEPNSDVKSIVLSVAYPSVQGAFTGCLPDPIVTCLEPEALNFPAPDYPLLNTSFEQQAKAYDAVLAATNQYEWISGVVSRGYYPPAILQDKSTSVHGKPSADVLRYWFTRFTQSK
;
A
#
# COMPACT_ATOMS: atom_id res chain seq x y z
N TRP A 1 -24.88 3.29 -4.65
CA TRP A 1 -23.98 4.08 -3.78
C TRP A 1 -24.51 4.35 -2.39
N VAL A 2 -25.71 4.92 -2.20
CA VAL A 2 -26.26 5.18 -0.84
C VAL A 2 -26.17 3.95 0.07
N SER A 3 -26.78 2.82 -0.31
CA SER A 3 -26.70 1.58 0.47
C SER A 3 -25.27 1.05 0.66
N TRP A 4 -24.34 1.35 -0.25
CA TRP A 4 -22.94 0.94 -0.10
C TRP A 4 -22.28 1.76 1.00
N PHE A 5 -22.45 3.09 0.99
CA PHE A 5 -21.92 3.99 2.02
C PHE A 5 -22.52 3.68 3.39
N ASP A 6 -23.83 3.42 3.49
CA ASP A 6 -24.47 3.06 4.77
C ASP A 6 -23.88 1.76 5.37
N ARG A 7 -23.64 0.76 4.51
CA ARG A 7 -23.03 -0.52 4.93
C ARG A 7 -21.56 -0.35 5.28
N PHE A 8 -20.82 0.45 4.51
CA PHE A 8 -19.42 0.74 4.77
C PHE A 8 -19.24 1.54 6.07
N GLU A 9 -20.09 2.53 6.34
CA GLU A 9 -20.12 3.24 7.62
C GLU A 9 -20.35 2.27 8.77
N THR A 10 -21.38 1.42 8.69
CA THR A 10 -21.66 0.42 9.73
C THR A 10 -20.46 -0.49 9.97
N PHE A 11 -19.82 -0.96 8.89
CA PHE A 11 -18.61 -1.78 8.95
C PHE A 11 -17.45 -1.04 9.63
N ALA A 12 -17.17 0.20 9.22
CA ALA A 12 -16.05 0.98 9.71
C ALA A 12 -16.23 1.38 11.18
N LEU A 13 -17.44 1.78 11.60
CA LEU A 13 -17.73 2.10 13.00
C LEU A 13 -17.62 0.88 13.92
N HIS A 14 -18.07 -0.29 13.46
CA HIS A 14 -17.88 -1.53 14.20
C HIS A 14 -16.38 -1.86 14.42
N HIS A 15 -15.55 -1.67 13.39
CA HIS A 15 -14.10 -1.91 13.50
C HIS A 15 -13.39 -0.82 14.32
N ALA A 16 -13.92 0.41 14.35
CA ALA A 16 -13.44 1.44 15.26
C ALA A 16 -13.70 1.06 16.73
N ASP A 17 -14.92 0.61 17.06
CA ASP A 17 -15.24 0.14 18.41
C ASP A 17 -14.37 -1.05 18.82
N LEU A 18 -14.10 -1.99 17.89
CA LEU A 18 -13.23 -3.14 18.13
C LEU A 18 -11.77 -2.73 18.32
N ALA A 19 -11.26 -1.81 17.50
CA ALA A 19 -9.90 -1.28 17.62
C ALA A 19 -9.69 -0.65 19.00
N GLU A 20 -10.63 0.18 19.45
CA GLU A 20 -10.60 0.79 20.78
C GLU A 20 -10.63 -0.27 21.89
N GLN A 21 -11.56 -1.22 21.83
CA GLN A 21 -11.69 -2.28 22.86
C GLN A 21 -10.48 -3.21 22.93
N SER A 22 -9.82 -3.46 21.80
CA SER A 22 -8.64 -4.31 21.71
C SER A 22 -7.33 -3.58 22.05
N GLY A 23 -7.36 -2.24 22.15
CA GLY A 23 -6.17 -1.42 22.33
C GLY A 23 -5.25 -1.43 21.11
N ALA A 24 -5.81 -1.52 19.90
CA ALA A 24 -5.03 -1.42 18.67
C ALA A 24 -4.45 -0.01 18.53
N ASP A 25 -3.15 0.09 18.19
CA ASP A 25 -2.47 1.40 18.04
C ASP A 25 -2.92 2.17 16.79
N THR A 26 -3.28 1.43 15.73
CA THR A 26 -3.67 1.99 14.43
C THR A 26 -4.88 1.28 13.84
N LEU A 27 -5.87 2.07 13.40
CA LEU A 27 -6.97 1.62 12.55
C LEU A 27 -6.71 2.07 11.12
N ILE A 28 -6.56 1.12 10.20
CA ILE A 28 -6.31 1.40 8.77
C ILE A 28 -7.60 1.20 7.97
N LEU A 29 -8.06 2.26 7.30
CA LEU A 29 -9.11 2.21 6.28
C LEU A 29 -8.50 2.36 4.88
N GLY A 30 -9.26 2.14 3.80
CA GLY A 30 -8.74 2.32 2.44
C GLY A 30 -8.32 1.02 1.74
N GLY A 31 -7.56 1.20 0.67
CA GLY A 31 -7.02 0.14 -0.18
C GLY A 31 -7.53 0.18 -1.63
N TYR A 32 -6.92 -0.64 -2.49
CA TYR A 32 -7.26 -0.72 -3.92
C TYR A 32 -8.76 -0.96 -4.17
N TRP A 33 -9.40 -1.78 -3.35
CA TRP A 33 -10.82 -2.13 -3.45
C TRP A 33 -11.76 -0.94 -3.19
N MET A 34 -11.28 0.13 -2.54
CA MET A 34 -12.05 1.35 -2.30
C MET A 34 -11.98 2.34 -3.47
N THR A 35 -11.07 2.15 -4.44
CA THR A 35 -10.85 3.11 -5.53
C THR A 35 -12.12 3.53 -6.29
N PRO A 36 -13.09 2.64 -6.59
CA PRO A 36 -14.32 3.07 -7.25
C PRO A 36 -15.23 3.91 -6.36
N ALA A 37 -15.09 3.84 -5.04
CA ALA A 37 -15.90 4.56 -4.07
C ALA A 37 -15.26 5.87 -3.60
N LEU A 38 -14.04 6.20 -4.07
CA LEU A 38 -13.40 7.49 -3.80
C LEU A 38 -14.00 8.60 -4.67
N PRO A 39 -13.85 9.88 -4.30
CA PRO A 39 -14.19 11.01 -5.18
C PRO A 39 -13.59 10.84 -6.58
N ASN A 40 -14.40 11.05 -7.63
CA ASN A 40 -14.04 10.80 -9.03
C ASN A 40 -13.61 9.36 -9.34
N GLY A 41 -14.07 8.39 -8.53
CA GLY A 41 -13.73 6.98 -8.67
C GLY A 41 -14.04 6.42 -10.05
N LYS A 42 -13.20 5.48 -10.48
CA LYS A 42 -13.32 4.75 -11.74
C LYS A 42 -13.46 3.26 -11.48
N LEU A 43 -14.16 2.59 -12.37
CA LEU A 43 -14.19 1.13 -12.44
C LEU A 43 -12.90 0.60 -13.09
N ALA A 44 -12.67 -0.71 -12.98
CA ALA A 44 -11.47 -1.35 -13.55
C ALA A 44 -11.33 -1.17 -15.07
N ASN A 45 -12.45 -0.95 -15.79
CA ASN A 45 -12.46 -0.65 -17.22
C ASN A 45 -12.18 0.84 -17.55
N GLY A 46 -11.93 1.68 -16.54
CA GLY A 46 -11.67 3.11 -16.70
C GLY A 46 -12.91 4.00 -16.77
N GLU A 47 -14.12 3.43 -16.81
CA GLU A 47 -15.37 4.19 -16.77
C GLU A 47 -15.61 4.80 -15.39
N THR A 48 -16.40 5.87 -15.33
CA THR A 48 -16.78 6.48 -14.06
C THR A 48 -17.58 5.48 -13.23
N SER A 49 -17.27 5.39 -11.93
CA SER A 49 -18.03 4.56 -11.01
C SER A 49 -19.41 5.16 -10.68
N ASN A 50 -19.64 6.42 -11.09
CA ASN A 50 -20.82 7.23 -10.77
C ASN A 50 -21.01 7.39 -9.26
N VAL A 51 -19.91 7.42 -8.50
CA VAL A 51 -19.90 7.77 -7.09
C VAL A 51 -20.58 9.14 -6.89
N PRO A 52 -21.38 9.33 -5.82
CA PRO A 52 -22.02 10.60 -5.53
C PRO A 52 -21.01 11.75 -5.44
N ILE A 53 -21.40 12.94 -5.91
CA ILE A 53 -20.55 14.14 -5.88
C ILE A 53 -20.20 14.58 -4.44
N ASP A 54 -21.02 14.18 -3.47
CA ASP A 54 -20.81 14.42 -2.03
C ASP A 54 -19.97 13.32 -1.35
N ALA A 55 -19.30 12.44 -2.09
CA ALA A 55 -18.48 11.36 -1.53
C ALA A 55 -17.41 11.85 -0.55
N ASP A 56 -16.74 12.97 -0.85
CA ASP A 56 -15.74 13.55 0.05
C ASP A 56 -16.35 13.91 1.41
N GLN A 57 -17.50 14.56 1.40
CA GLN A 57 -18.24 14.93 2.61
C GLN A 57 -18.67 13.69 3.40
N ARG A 58 -19.11 12.62 2.72
CA ARG A 58 -19.48 11.35 3.37
C ARG A 58 -18.29 10.71 4.11
N TYR A 59 -17.10 10.75 3.53
CA TYR A 59 -15.90 10.25 4.21
C TYR A 59 -15.50 11.12 5.40
N ARG A 60 -15.62 12.45 5.28
CA ARG A 60 -15.36 13.37 6.40
C ARG A 60 -16.30 13.10 7.58
N GLU A 61 -17.58 12.93 7.31
CA GLU A 61 -18.59 12.58 8.33
C GLU A 61 -18.31 11.21 8.96
N LEU A 62 -17.94 10.21 8.15
CA LEU A 62 -17.54 8.91 8.65
C LEU A 62 -16.30 8.99 9.56
N ILE A 63 -15.27 9.72 9.15
CA ILE A 63 -14.05 9.90 9.93
C ILE A 63 -14.36 10.59 11.26
N ALA A 64 -15.21 11.63 11.26
CA ALA A 64 -15.64 12.27 12.50
C ALA A 64 -16.33 11.28 13.45
N LYS A 65 -17.25 10.45 12.96
CA LYS A 65 -17.91 9.41 13.76
C LYS A 65 -16.94 8.33 14.28
N ILE A 66 -15.90 8.01 13.51
CA ILE A 66 -14.84 7.08 13.95
C ILE A 66 -14.05 7.70 15.11
N ARG A 67 -13.72 9.00 15.03
CA ARG A 67 -12.98 9.69 16.10
C ARG A 67 -13.75 9.79 17.41
N GLU A 68 -15.08 9.74 17.37
CA GLU A 68 -15.91 9.64 18.58
C GLU A 68 -15.79 8.26 19.27
N ARG A 69 -15.27 7.24 18.57
CA ARG A 69 -15.26 5.83 19.01
C ARG A 69 -13.86 5.24 19.17
N TYR A 70 -12.86 5.82 18.52
CA TYR A 70 -11.50 5.31 18.50
C TYR A 70 -10.49 6.45 18.66
N SER A 71 -9.61 6.28 19.65
CA SER A 71 -8.66 7.31 20.10
C SER A 71 -7.24 7.17 19.55
N GLY A 72 -6.91 6.02 18.94
CA GLY A 72 -5.59 5.76 18.37
C GLY A 72 -5.39 6.39 16.98
N THR A 73 -4.31 5.97 16.31
CA THR A 73 -3.92 6.49 14.99
C THR A 73 -4.92 6.05 13.94
N LEU A 74 -5.55 7.00 13.24
CA LEU A 74 -6.37 6.69 12.07
C LEU A 74 -5.51 6.79 10.81
N ALA A 75 -5.40 5.70 10.09
CA ALA A 75 -4.60 5.57 8.90
C ALA A 75 -5.47 5.36 7.65
N TRP A 76 -4.98 5.87 6.51
CA TRP A 76 -5.54 5.55 5.20
C TRP A 76 -4.55 4.81 4.31
N ALA A 77 -4.94 3.63 3.85
CA ALA A 77 -4.26 2.86 2.82
C ALA A 77 -4.53 3.47 1.44
N LEU A 78 -3.52 4.15 0.91
CA LEU A 78 -3.56 4.83 -0.38
C LEU A 78 -2.78 4.03 -1.42
N PRO A 79 -3.45 3.46 -2.45
CA PRO A 79 -2.79 2.86 -3.61
C PRO A 79 -1.72 3.77 -4.22
N TYR A 80 -0.51 3.25 -4.39
CA TYR A 80 0.50 3.96 -5.18
C TYR A 80 0.04 4.09 -6.63
N SER A 81 0.22 5.29 -7.19
CA SER A 81 0.01 5.59 -8.61
C SER A 81 0.79 6.84 -8.98
N LYS A 82 0.97 7.12 -10.28
CA LYS A 82 1.62 8.37 -10.72
C LYS A 82 0.87 9.64 -10.31
N ASP A 83 -0.42 9.51 -10.02
CA ASP A 83 -1.29 10.61 -9.57
C ASP A 83 -1.39 10.71 -8.04
N ILE A 84 -0.57 9.96 -7.29
CA ILE A 84 -0.61 9.91 -5.82
C ILE A 84 -0.48 11.29 -5.16
N THR A 85 0.10 12.27 -5.87
CA THR A 85 0.27 13.65 -5.41
C THR A 85 -1.04 14.44 -5.25
N HIS A 86 -2.17 13.90 -5.71
CA HIS A 86 -3.50 14.49 -5.58
C HIS A 86 -4.46 13.54 -4.84
N PRO A 87 -4.23 13.27 -3.54
CA PRO A 87 -5.14 12.41 -2.77
C PRO A 87 -6.53 13.05 -2.65
N PRO A 88 -7.59 12.24 -2.39
CA PRO A 88 -8.91 12.78 -2.05
C PRO A 88 -8.86 13.79 -0.90
N GLY A 89 -9.71 14.82 -0.94
CA GLY A 89 -9.66 15.92 0.02
C GLY A 89 -9.77 15.47 1.48
N PHE A 90 -10.66 14.53 1.78
CA PHE A 90 -10.86 13.98 3.13
C PHE A 90 -9.62 13.34 3.76
N ILE A 91 -8.57 13.04 2.97
CA ILE A 91 -7.31 12.49 3.50
C ILE A 91 -6.64 13.48 4.46
N ASP A 92 -6.97 14.76 4.39
CA ASP A 92 -6.54 15.74 5.40
C ASP A 92 -6.98 15.38 6.84
N GLN A 93 -8.02 14.55 7.04
CA GLN A 93 -8.55 14.15 8.35
C GLN A 93 -7.86 12.94 9.01
N VAL A 94 -6.96 12.25 8.32
CA VAL A 94 -6.26 11.06 8.86
C VAL A 94 -4.89 11.46 9.42
N ASP A 95 -4.33 10.64 10.31
CA ASP A 95 -3.03 10.90 10.97
C ASP A 95 -1.87 10.26 10.20
N GLN A 96 -2.15 9.20 9.44
CA GLN A 96 -1.13 8.39 8.79
C GLN A 96 -1.58 7.95 7.39
N ILE A 97 -0.67 8.00 6.42
CA ILE A 97 -0.88 7.41 5.10
C ILE A 97 -0.04 6.13 5.00
N HIS A 98 -0.72 5.01 4.74
CA HIS A 98 -0.09 3.79 4.28
C HIS A 98 -0.04 3.80 2.76
N VAL A 99 1.11 4.14 2.18
CA VAL A 99 1.31 4.05 0.73
C VAL A 99 1.41 2.58 0.38
N LEU A 100 0.41 2.06 -0.34
CA LEU A 100 0.42 0.69 -0.82
C LEU A 100 1.41 0.60 -1.98
N TRP A 101 2.63 0.17 -1.68
CA TRP A 101 3.77 0.24 -2.59
C TRP A 101 3.96 -1.07 -3.37
N SER A 102 3.78 -0.97 -4.68
CA SER A 102 4.14 -1.97 -5.70
C SER A 102 4.76 -1.28 -6.93
N ALA A 103 5.43 -0.15 -6.70
CA ALA A 103 5.88 0.75 -7.76
C ALA A 103 6.82 0.06 -8.79
N PRO A 104 6.77 0.46 -10.07
CA PRO A 104 7.71 -0.06 -11.05
C PRO A 104 9.13 0.43 -10.76
N LEU A 105 10.05 -0.49 -10.43
CA LEU A 105 11.46 -0.20 -10.16
C LEU A 105 12.35 -0.30 -11.39
N SER A 106 11.95 -1.10 -12.39
CA SER A 106 12.66 -1.21 -13.66
C SER A 106 11.82 -1.93 -14.71
N GLN A 107 12.00 -1.57 -15.98
CA GLN A 107 11.49 -2.34 -17.12
C GLN A 107 12.42 -3.51 -17.49
N ASP A 108 13.68 -3.47 -17.06
CA ASP A 108 14.62 -4.58 -17.18
C ASP A 108 14.40 -5.57 -16.04
N GLN A 109 13.96 -6.78 -16.38
CA GLN A 109 13.71 -7.86 -15.43
C GLN A 109 15.00 -8.38 -14.76
N ASN A 110 16.17 -8.05 -15.31
CA ASN A 110 17.48 -8.43 -14.79
C ASN A 110 18.24 -7.23 -14.21
N ALA A 111 17.55 -6.12 -13.95
CA ALA A 111 18.16 -4.91 -13.41
C ALA A 111 19.01 -5.20 -12.17
N ALA A 112 20.18 -4.55 -12.12
CA ALA A 112 21.10 -4.64 -11.00
C ALA A 112 20.48 -3.97 -9.75
N PRO A 113 20.81 -4.44 -8.52
CA PRO A 113 20.28 -3.87 -7.29
C PRO A 113 20.43 -2.35 -7.17
N GLU A 114 21.53 -1.79 -7.65
CA GLU A 114 21.81 -0.35 -7.61
C GLU A 114 20.82 0.46 -8.44
N ILE A 115 20.34 -0.08 -9.57
CA ILE A 115 19.33 0.55 -10.41
C ILE A 115 17.97 0.54 -9.70
N LEU A 116 17.61 -0.59 -9.08
CA LEU A 116 16.36 -0.73 -8.34
C LEU A 116 16.31 0.19 -7.13
N GLN A 117 17.44 0.32 -6.42
CA GLN A 117 17.55 1.23 -5.28
C GLN A 117 17.45 2.70 -5.75
N ALA A 118 18.18 3.09 -6.80
CA ALA A 118 18.13 4.45 -7.33
C ALA A 118 16.72 4.86 -7.78
N GLU A 119 15.96 3.96 -8.41
CA GLU A 119 14.57 4.25 -8.78
C GLU A 119 13.65 4.32 -7.54
N SER A 120 13.89 3.48 -6.53
CA SER A 120 13.16 3.57 -5.25
C SER A 120 13.41 4.92 -4.56
N GLU A 121 14.65 5.39 -4.52
CA GLU A 121 15.04 6.71 -4.00
C GLU A 121 14.37 7.84 -4.79
N ARG A 122 14.38 7.76 -6.12
CA ARG A 122 13.70 8.73 -6.99
C ARG A 122 12.21 8.81 -6.67
N ILE A 123 11.51 7.67 -6.61
CA ILE A 123 10.06 7.66 -6.32
C ILE A 123 9.77 8.22 -4.92
N ILE A 124 10.57 7.86 -3.91
CA ILE A 124 10.40 8.39 -2.54
C ILE A 124 10.62 9.92 -2.52
N ASN A 125 11.70 10.39 -3.13
CA ASN A 125 12.10 11.80 -3.08
C ASN A 125 11.25 12.72 -3.97
N ASP A 126 10.74 12.21 -5.08
CA ASP A 126 10.00 13.03 -6.03
C ASP A 126 8.49 12.90 -5.81
N GLU A 127 7.97 11.67 -5.75
CA GLU A 127 6.53 11.41 -5.79
C GLU A 127 5.94 11.33 -4.39
N ILE A 128 6.52 10.52 -3.50
CA ILE A 128 6.00 10.38 -2.13
C ILE A 128 6.26 11.65 -1.31
N TYR A 129 7.39 12.31 -1.54
CA TYR A 129 7.64 13.60 -0.90
C TYR A 129 6.67 14.67 -1.41
N ALA A 130 6.33 14.70 -2.70
CA ALA A 130 5.30 15.60 -3.21
C ALA A 130 3.92 15.30 -2.59
N LEU A 131 3.54 14.02 -2.44
CA LEU A 131 2.35 13.64 -1.67
C LEU A 131 2.39 14.23 -0.25
N ARG A 132 3.53 14.12 0.46
CA ARG A 132 3.70 14.68 1.80
C ARG A 132 3.45 16.19 1.81
N LEU A 133 4.03 16.90 0.84
CA LEU A 133 3.86 18.35 0.71
C LEU A 133 2.42 18.76 0.38
N THR A 134 1.69 17.97 -0.43
CA THR A 134 0.28 18.25 -0.71
C THR A 134 -0.60 17.97 0.51
N TRP A 135 -0.33 16.89 1.24
CA TRP A 135 -1.19 16.41 2.32
C TRP A 135 -1.13 17.30 3.57
N GLU A 136 0.07 17.59 4.09
CA GLU A 136 0.25 18.61 5.13
C GLU A 136 1.73 18.96 5.33
N PRO A 137 2.24 20.05 4.72
CA PRO A 137 3.67 20.34 4.69
C PRO A 137 4.28 20.76 6.03
N ASN A 138 3.47 20.99 7.09
CA ASN A 138 3.91 21.54 8.37
C ASN A 138 3.39 20.77 9.60
N SER A 139 3.18 19.46 9.48
CA SER A 139 2.68 18.63 10.58
C SER A 139 3.72 17.61 11.02
N ASP A 140 4.12 17.70 12.29
CA ASP A 140 5.03 16.73 12.93
C ASP A 140 4.28 15.46 13.39
N VAL A 141 2.94 15.51 13.44
CA VAL A 141 2.11 14.38 13.88
C VAL A 141 1.68 13.47 12.72
N LYS A 142 1.82 13.96 11.49
CA LYS A 142 1.43 13.22 10.29
C LYS A 142 2.56 12.35 9.77
N SER A 143 2.26 11.06 9.58
CA SER A 143 3.24 10.05 9.23
C SER A 143 2.94 9.36 7.91
N ILE A 144 3.99 8.94 7.20
CA ILE A 144 3.88 8.14 5.98
C ILE A 144 4.59 6.81 6.22
N VAL A 145 3.87 5.71 5.96
CA VAL A 145 4.38 4.33 6.06
C VAL A 145 4.33 3.69 4.68
N LEU A 146 5.44 3.11 4.23
CA LEU A 146 5.46 2.36 2.97
C LEU A 146 5.00 0.93 3.22
N SER A 147 3.89 0.54 2.60
CA SER A 147 3.31 -0.80 2.74
C SER A 147 3.61 -1.62 1.48
N VAL A 148 4.75 -2.30 1.49
CA VAL A 148 5.42 -2.92 0.32
C VAL A 148 4.86 -4.30 0.02
N ALA A 149 4.56 -4.54 -1.26
CA ALA A 149 4.16 -5.85 -1.79
C ALA A 149 4.79 -6.09 -3.17
N TYR A 150 5.82 -6.95 -3.21
CA TYR A 150 6.32 -7.50 -4.48
C TYR A 150 6.04 -9.00 -4.57
N PRO A 151 5.62 -9.51 -5.73
CA PRO A 151 5.40 -10.93 -5.92
C PRO A 151 6.70 -11.67 -6.21
N SER A 152 6.68 -12.99 -6.01
CA SER A 152 7.80 -13.89 -6.30
C SER A 152 7.79 -14.37 -7.74
N VAL A 153 7.89 -13.45 -8.70
CA VAL A 153 7.80 -13.75 -10.13
C VAL A 153 8.91 -13.05 -10.93
N GLN A 154 9.26 -13.63 -12.08
CA GLN A 154 10.05 -12.92 -13.08
C GLN A 154 9.24 -11.72 -13.61
N GLY A 155 9.86 -10.55 -13.62
CA GLY A 155 9.19 -9.28 -13.94
C GLY A 155 8.60 -8.57 -12.73
N ALA A 156 8.88 -8.99 -11.49
CA ALA A 156 8.34 -8.32 -10.30
C ALA A 156 8.67 -6.81 -10.24
N PHE A 157 9.75 -6.37 -10.88
CA PHE A 157 10.18 -4.96 -10.92
C PHE A 157 9.34 -4.07 -11.84
N THR A 158 8.53 -4.63 -12.74
CA THR A 158 7.86 -3.83 -13.78
C THR A 158 6.64 -3.07 -13.24
N GLY A 159 6.19 -3.40 -12.02
CA GLY A 159 4.93 -2.91 -11.43
C GLY A 159 3.68 -3.35 -12.19
N CYS A 160 3.84 -4.19 -13.23
CA CYS A 160 2.79 -4.55 -14.15
C CYS A 160 3.04 -5.93 -14.73
N LEU A 161 2.36 -6.93 -14.18
CA LEU A 161 2.58 -8.31 -14.59
C LEU A 161 1.74 -8.64 -15.84
N PRO A 162 2.30 -9.43 -16.79
CA PRO A 162 1.57 -9.82 -17.99
C PRO A 162 0.42 -10.79 -17.67
N ASP A 163 -0.73 -10.55 -18.27
CA ASP A 163 -1.91 -11.41 -18.22
C ASP A 163 -2.66 -11.41 -19.57
N PRO A 164 -3.32 -12.51 -19.98
CA PRO A 164 -4.05 -12.57 -21.25
C PRO A 164 -5.32 -11.71 -21.30
N ILE A 165 -5.90 -11.36 -20.15
CA ILE A 165 -7.21 -10.73 -20.01
C ILE A 165 -7.07 -9.29 -19.53
N VAL A 166 -6.21 -9.06 -18.53
CA VAL A 166 -5.99 -7.72 -17.97
C VAL A 166 -4.70 -7.11 -18.50
N THR A 167 -4.74 -5.83 -18.83
CA THR A 167 -3.58 -5.08 -19.35
C THR A 167 -2.42 -5.04 -18.36
N CYS A 168 -2.73 -5.06 -17.07
CA CYS A 168 -1.77 -4.95 -15.98
C CYS A 168 -2.29 -5.72 -14.78
N LEU A 169 -1.67 -6.86 -14.47
CA LEU A 169 -2.04 -7.63 -13.30
C LEU A 169 -1.30 -7.08 -12.07
N GLU A 170 -2.07 -6.63 -11.08
CA GLU A 170 -1.55 -6.16 -9.79
C GLU A 170 -0.91 -7.32 -9.01
N PRO A 171 0.21 -7.10 -8.30
CA PRO A 171 0.89 -8.12 -7.51
C PRO A 171 -0.01 -8.92 -6.56
N GLU A 172 -0.96 -8.25 -5.90
CA GLU A 172 -1.85 -8.87 -4.92
C GLU A 172 -2.86 -9.84 -5.54
N ALA A 173 -3.07 -9.80 -6.85
CA ALA A 173 -3.89 -10.80 -7.56
C ALA A 173 -3.26 -12.21 -7.51
N LEU A 174 -1.99 -12.31 -7.12
CA LEU A 174 -1.27 -13.57 -6.91
C LEU A 174 -1.38 -14.08 -5.47
N ASN A 175 -2.04 -13.35 -4.56
CA ASN A 175 -2.19 -13.78 -3.17
C ASN A 175 -3.27 -14.84 -3.00
N PHE A 176 -3.02 -15.79 -2.11
CA PHE A 176 -3.95 -16.89 -1.86
C PHE A 176 -5.33 -16.36 -1.40
N PRO A 177 -6.45 -16.92 -1.91
CA PRO A 177 -6.54 -17.94 -2.94
C PRO A 177 -6.50 -17.34 -4.36
N ALA A 178 -5.35 -17.45 -5.04
CA ALA A 178 -5.19 -17.00 -6.43
C ALA A 178 -5.30 -18.18 -7.40
N PRO A 179 -5.83 -17.96 -8.63
CA PRO A 179 -5.69 -18.93 -9.70
C PRO A 179 -4.21 -19.07 -10.12
N ASP A 180 -3.88 -20.13 -10.85
CA ASP A 180 -2.55 -20.21 -11.46
C ASP A 180 -2.47 -19.28 -12.68
N TYR A 181 -1.36 -18.54 -12.76
CA TYR A 181 -1.02 -17.66 -13.87
C TYR A 181 0.16 -18.29 -14.63
N PRO A 182 -0.09 -19.09 -15.69
CA PRO A 182 0.93 -19.92 -16.32
C PRO A 182 1.98 -19.11 -17.10
N LEU A 183 1.67 -17.86 -17.46
CA LEU A 183 2.63 -16.95 -18.11
C LEU A 183 3.70 -16.40 -17.15
N LEU A 184 3.47 -16.53 -15.85
CA LEU A 184 4.38 -16.02 -14.83
C LEU A 184 5.26 -17.15 -14.31
N ASN A 185 6.57 -16.94 -14.38
CA ASN A 185 7.56 -17.85 -13.80
C ASN A 185 7.91 -17.39 -12.38
N THR A 186 8.03 -18.32 -11.45
CA THR A 186 8.44 -18.02 -10.07
C THR A 186 9.88 -17.47 -10.04
N SER A 187 10.11 -16.41 -9.26
CA SER A 187 11.44 -15.88 -8.95
C SER A 187 11.48 -15.32 -7.54
N PHE A 188 12.05 -16.09 -6.61
CA PHE A 188 12.26 -15.64 -5.23
C PHE A 188 13.36 -14.59 -5.11
N GLU A 189 14.35 -14.65 -6.00
CA GLU A 189 15.45 -13.69 -6.06
C GLU A 189 14.95 -12.29 -6.40
N GLN A 190 14.03 -12.16 -7.37
CA GLN A 190 13.48 -10.84 -7.72
C GLN A 190 12.65 -10.25 -6.59
N GLN A 191 11.84 -11.06 -5.88
CA GLN A 191 11.18 -10.57 -4.68
C GLN A 191 12.20 -10.05 -3.66
N ALA A 192 13.27 -10.81 -3.40
CA ALA A 192 14.30 -10.41 -2.43
C ALA A 192 14.98 -9.09 -2.83
N LYS A 193 15.38 -8.96 -4.10
CA LYS A 193 15.98 -7.74 -4.65
C LYS A 193 15.07 -6.53 -4.56
N ALA A 194 13.78 -6.67 -4.85
CA ALA A 194 12.82 -5.57 -4.78
C ALA A 194 12.65 -5.08 -3.33
N TYR A 195 12.51 -6.01 -2.37
CA TYR A 195 12.46 -5.65 -0.95
C TYR A 195 13.76 -4.98 -0.51
N ASP A 196 14.92 -5.53 -0.86
CA ASP A 196 16.22 -4.97 -0.48
C ASP A 196 16.40 -3.54 -0.99
N ALA A 197 16.09 -3.30 -2.27
CA ALA A 197 16.16 -1.99 -2.89
C ALA A 197 15.25 -0.94 -2.22
N VAL A 198 13.99 -1.28 -1.96
CA VAL A 198 13.04 -0.36 -1.32
C VAL A 198 13.44 -0.08 0.13
N LEU A 199 13.88 -1.10 0.88
CA LEU A 199 14.29 -0.93 2.28
C LEU A 199 15.60 -0.11 2.39
N ALA A 200 16.56 -0.35 1.49
CA ALA A 200 17.80 0.42 1.41
C ALA A 200 17.54 1.91 1.12
N ALA A 201 16.66 2.19 0.14
CA ALA A 201 16.24 3.53 -0.20
C ALA A 201 15.51 4.20 0.98
N THR A 202 14.55 3.49 1.59
CA THR A 202 13.77 4.03 2.73
C THR A 202 14.67 4.41 3.90
N ASN A 203 15.74 3.65 4.15
CA ASN A 203 16.70 3.94 5.22
C ASN A 203 17.42 5.30 5.08
N GLN A 204 17.33 5.96 3.91
CA GLN A 204 17.90 7.29 3.69
C GLN A 204 16.97 8.45 4.09
N TYR A 205 15.70 8.16 4.41
CA TYR A 205 14.67 9.20 4.59
C TYR A 205 14.00 9.10 5.97
N GLU A 206 14.44 9.94 6.91
CA GLU A 206 13.91 9.99 8.28
C GLU A 206 12.42 10.34 8.37
N TRP A 207 11.86 10.96 7.33
CA TRP A 207 10.45 11.33 7.29
C TRP A 207 9.51 10.20 6.89
N ILE A 208 10.04 9.09 6.39
CA ILE A 208 9.27 7.86 6.23
C ILE A 208 9.22 7.17 7.60
N SER A 209 8.04 7.12 8.19
CA SER A 209 7.85 6.67 9.58
C SER A 209 7.91 5.15 9.75
N GLY A 210 7.91 4.39 8.65
CA GLY A 210 8.10 2.95 8.72
C GLY A 210 7.84 2.22 7.41
N VAL A 211 8.07 0.90 7.44
CA VAL A 211 7.80 -0.02 6.33
C VAL A 211 7.02 -1.23 6.85
N VAL A 212 5.97 -1.62 6.13
CA VAL A 212 5.18 -2.83 6.39
C VAL A 212 5.28 -3.76 5.19
N SER A 213 5.56 -5.05 5.42
CA SER A 213 5.44 -6.06 4.37
C SER A 213 4.00 -6.55 4.27
N ARG A 214 3.38 -6.41 3.08
CA ARG A 214 1.99 -6.79 2.84
C ARG A 214 1.87 -8.20 2.24
N GLY A 215 0.73 -8.85 2.52
CA GLY A 215 0.37 -10.15 1.96
C GLY A 215 1.05 -11.35 2.63
N TYR A 216 1.61 -11.18 3.83
CA TYR A 216 2.07 -12.30 4.65
C TYR A 216 0.94 -13.32 4.83
N TYR A 217 1.23 -14.59 4.61
CA TYR A 217 0.28 -15.69 4.74
C TYR A 217 0.63 -16.56 5.96
N PRO A 218 0.02 -16.29 7.13
CA PRO A 218 0.29 -17.05 8.36
C PRO A 218 0.04 -18.56 8.27
N PRO A 219 -1.01 -19.06 7.60
CA PRO A 219 -1.38 -20.48 7.71
C PRO A 219 -0.32 -21.46 7.18
N ALA A 220 0.50 -21.07 6.20
CA ALA A 220 1.50 -21.95 5.61
C ALA A 220 2.70 -21.19 5.04
N ILE A 221 3.86 -21.86 5.04
CA ILE A 221 5.01 -21.46 4.23
C ILE A 221 4.64 -21.64 2.76
N LEU A 222 4.85 -20.60 1.95
CA LEU A 222 4.51 -20.61 0.54
C LEU A 222 5.78 -20.48 -0.31
N GLN A 223 5.99 -21.43 -1.23
CA GLN A 223 7.04 -21.38 -2.26
C GLN A 223 6.41 -21.10 -3.62
N ASP A 224 5.61 -20.03 -3.68
CA ASP A 224 4.74 -19.70 -4.81
C ASP A 224 5.01 -18.30 -5.36
N LYS A 225 4.14 -17.86 -6.28
CA LYS A 225 4.20 -16.55 -6.96
C LYS A 225 3.68 -15.39 -6.11
N SER A 226 3.03 -15.65 -4.97
CA SER A 226 2.35 -14.63 -4.14
C SER A 226 3.30 -13.58 -3.58
N THR A 227 2.73 -12.49 -3.05
CA THR A 227 3.51 -11.45 -2.37
C THR A 227 3.94 -11.87 -0.96
N SER A 228 3.43 -12.98 -0.43
CA SER A 228 3.84 -13.49 0.88
C SER A 228 5.35 -13.76 0.88
N VAL A 229 6.03 -13.25 1.90
CA VAL A 229 7.46 -13.48 2.15
C VAL A 229 7.69 -14.74 3.00
N HIS A 230 6.62 -15.40 3.47
CA HIS A 230 6.70 -16.47 4.46
C HIS A 230 7.45 -17.70 3.93
N GLY A 231 8.69 -17.88 4.40
CA GLY A 231 9.59 -18.95 3.98
C GLY A 231 10.37 -18.68 2.69
N LYS A 232 10.31 -17.44 2.16
CA LYS A 232 11.06 -17.00 0.98
C LYS A 232 12.28 -16.17 1.40
N PRO A 233 13.31 -16.02 0.56
CA PRO A 233 14.50 -15.21 0.86
C PRO A 233 14.19 -13.76 1.28
N SER A 234 13.08 -13.18 0.82
CA SER A 234 12.62 -11.86 1.26
C SER A 234 12.33 -11.76 2.76
N ALA A 235 12.02 -12.86 3.45
CA ALA A 235 11.91 -12.85 4.91
C ALA A 235 13.27 -12.59 5.59
N ASP A 236 14.36 -13.12 5.03
CA ASP A 236 15.71 -12.85 5.54
C ASP A 236 16.15 -11.42 5.25
N VAL A 237 15.77 -10.87 4.09
CA VAL A 237 15.95 -9.45 3.76
C VAL A 237 15.23 -8.56 4.77
N LEU A 238 13.96 -8.84 5.05
CA LEU A 238 13.19 -8.10 6.07
C LEU A 238 13.83 -8.20 7.45
N ARG A 239 14.26 -9.39 7.86
CA ARG A 239 14.97 -9.60 9.13
C ARG A 239 16.29 -8.80 9.19
N TYR A 240 17.03 -8.76 8.09
CA TYR A 240 18.26 -7.97 7.98
C TYR A 240 17.99 -6.47 8.15
N TRP A 241 16.98 -5.94 7.47
CA TRP A 241 16.67 -4.50 7.50
C TRP A 241 15.96 -4.07 8.77
N PHE A 242 14.99 -4.84 9.29
CA PHE A 242 14.26 -4.47 10.51
C PHE A 242 15.15 -4.45 11.76
N THR A 243 16.31 -5.11 11.73
CA THR A 243 17.34 -4.99 12.78
C THR A 243 18.29 -3.80 12.58
N ARG A 244 18.26 -3.16 11.40
CA ARG A 244 19.14 -2.07 10.97
C ARG A 244 18.45 -0.75 10.72
N PHE A 245 17.13 -0.75 10.60
CA PHE A 245 16.32 0.43 10.84
C PHE A 245 16.54 0.83 12.30
N THR A 246 17.66 1.49 12.54
CA THR A 246 18.08 1.95 13.83
C THR A 246 17.20 3.13 14.18
N GLN A 247 16.29 2.86 15.12
CA GLN A 247 15.79 3.78 16.15
C GLN A 247 16.11 5.26 15.88
N SER A 248 15.36 5.91 14.99
CA SER A 248 15.18 7.36 15.06
C SER A 248 14.50 7.61 16.40
N LYS A 249 15.28 8.03 17.39
CA LYS A 249 14.77 8.62 18.63
C LYS A 249 14.29 10.03 18.34
#